data_AF-A0A819PM67-F1
#
_entry.id   AF-A0A819PM67-F1
#
_cell.length_a   1.000
_cell.length_b   1.000
_cell.length_c   1.000
_cell.angle_alpha   90.00
_cell.angle_beta   90.00
_cell.angle_gamma   90.00
#
_symmetry.space_group_name_H-M   'P 1'
#
loop_
_entity.id
_entity.type
_entity.pdbx_description
1 polymer ?
#
loop_
_entity_poly.entity_id
_entity_poly.type
_entity_poly.pdbx_seq_one_letter_code
_entity_poly.pdbx_strand_id
1 'polypeptide(L)'
;MSTAQFISELVEEQKTGDPMTQLEIKSNLQLLREQEMRALQSIKKLNKEEMAHIDPWLSILHKTYEELAYPSLHHVLQATTYFNDELQMWYETTKNEINYDWSIFCDRLKQYSLNRQISHINSPTVNHLLSNNNDILSFEKLIDTKFNKYSGVGDAKDWLLQTMHQFQQCGLRRFEQLQALPFLLVDIAYLWYVENIDLITSFEFFSKLFLQKFAPTSLKTQDILPSDKDKSLIVVTSSSFTSHLHQTIADEIIKKPTYLRGSKDDVHDWLDELEQTF
;
A
#
# COMPACT_ATOMS: atom_id res chain seq x y z
N MET A 1 -17.94 -13.42 8.95
CA MET A 1 -18.00 -11.98 9.26
C MET A 1 -17.14 -11.27 8.23
N SER A 2 -17.59 -10.20 7.59
CA SER A 2 -16.69 -9.46 6.69
C SER A 2 -15.67 -8.67 7.54
N THR A 3 -14.46 -8.45 7.02
CA THR A 3 -13.44 -7.58 7.63
C THR A 3 -14.03 -6.23 8.05
N ALA A 4 -14.89 -5.67 7.20
CA ALA A 4 -15.62 -4.44 7.48
C ALA A 4 -16.61 -4.57 8.65
N GLN A 5 -17.26 -5.72 8.86
CA GLN A 5 -18.15 -5.95 10.01
C GLN A 5 -17.38 -6.08 11.32
N PHE A 6 -16.26 -6.83 11.34
CA PHE A 6 -15.44 -6.99 12.54
C PHE A 6 -14.82 -5.66 12.99
N ILE A 7 -14.30 -4.89 12.03
CA ILE A 7 -13.69 -3.59 12.33
C ILE A 7 -14.77 -2.56 12.69
N SER A 8 -15.93 -2.58 12.05
CA SER A 8 -17.04 -1.69 12.42
C SER A 8 -17.62 -2.02 13.81
N GLU A 9 -17.61 -3.29 14.24
CA GLU A 9 -17.91 -3.68 15.63
C GLU A 9 -16.85 -3.16 16.60
N LEU A 10 -15.56 -3.33 16.29
CA LEU A 10 -14.44 -2.80 17.08
C LEU A 10 -14.47 -1.27 17.23
N VAL A 11 -14.85 -0.55 16.18
CA VAL A 11 -14.97 0.92 16.19
C VAL A 11 -16.21 1.39 16.96
N GLU A 12 -17.32 0.68 16.89
CA GLU A 12 -18.53 0.99 17.68
C GLU A 12 -18.34 0.62 19.17
N GLU A 13 -17.63 -0.46 19.49
CA GLU A 13 -17.19 -0.79 20.86
C GLU A 13 -16.22 0.28 21.41
N GLN A 14 -15.36 0.87 20.58
CA GLN A 14 -14.50 1.99 21.00
C GLN A 14 -15.27 3.31 21.25
N LYS A 15 -16.46 3.49 20.70
CA LYS A 15 -17.29 4.68 20.98
C LYS A 15 -18.13 4.56 22.25
N THR A 16 -18.39 3.33 22.70
CA THR A 16 -19.35 3.03 23.77
C THR A 16 -18.75 2.29 24.97
N GLY A 17 -17.53 1.76 24.83
CA GLY A 17 -16.86 0.93 25.83
C GLY A 17 -16.08 1.72 26.90
N ASP A 18 -16.07 1.15 28.11
CA ASP A 18 -15.31 1.59 29.28
C ASP A 18 -13.83 1.82 28.92
N PRO A 19 -13.14 2.88 29.41
CA PRO A 19 -11.76 3.19 29.04
C PRO A 19 -10.78 2.04 29.29
N MET A 20 -11.09 1.15 30.22
CA MET A 20 -10.30 -0.05 30.54
C MET A 20 -10.30 -1.04 29.37
N THR A 21 -11.45 -1.26 28.73
CA THR A 21 -11.60 -2.18 27.58
C THR A 21 -10.92 -1.63 26.33
N GLN A 22 -10.95 -0.31 26.14
CA GLN A 22 -10.23 0.34 25.03
C GLN A 22 -8.72 0.22 25.17
N LEU A 23 -8.19 0.26 26.40
CA LEU A 23 -6.77 0.11 26.69
C LEU A 23 -6.30 -1.33 26.39
N GLU A 24 -7.10 -2.33 26.74
CA GLU A 24 -6.83 -3.74 26.45
C GLU A 24 -6.86 -4.04 24.95
N ILE A 25 -7.84 -3.51 24.21
CA ILE A 25 -7.92 -3.64 22.75
C ILE A 25 -6.69 -3.03 22.07
N LYS A 26 -6.27 -1.83 22.49
CA LYS A 26 -5.05 -1.18 21.96
C LYS A 26 -3.80 -2.00 22.26
N SER A 27 -3.70 -2.53 23.47
CA SER A 27 -2.57 -3.38 23.88
C SER A 27 -2.50 -4.68 23.07
N ASN A 28 -3.64 -5.33 22.82
CA ASN A 28 -3.69 -6.57 22.04
C ASN A 28 -3.35 -6.33 20.57
N LEU A 29 -3.87 -5.25 19.98
CA LEU A 29 -3.55 -4.89 18.60
C LEU A 29 -2.05 -4.63 18.42
N GLN A 30 -1.46 -3.88 19.36
CA GLN A 30 -0.02 -3.63 19.35
C GLN A 30 0.79 -4.93 19.46
N LEU A 31 0.38 -5.87 20.31
CA LEU A 31 1.03 -7.18 20.44
C LEU A 31 0.96 -7.97 19.12
N LEU A 32 -0.20 -7.98 18.45
CA LEU A 32 -0.35 -8.64 17.15
C LEU A 32 0.58 -8.02 16.10
N ARG A 33 0.78 -6.69 16.13
CA ARG A 33 1.72 -6.01 15.23
C ARG A 33 3.16 -6.37 15.51
N GLU A 34 3.55 -6.48 16.77
CA GLU A 34 4.88 -6.94 17.11
C GLU A 34 5.12 -8.38 16.67
N GLN A 35 4.11 -9.25 16.76
CA GLN A 35 4.19 -10.62 16.25
C GLN A 35 4.29 -10.67 14.73
N GLU A 36 3.45 -9.90 14.02
CA GLU A 36 3.50 -9.73 12.56
C GLU A 36 4.90 -9.28 12.12
N MET A 37 5.41 -8.19 12.71
CA MET A 37 6.72 -7.64 12.38
C MET A 37 7.85 -8.63 12.67
N ARG A 38 7.80 -9.36 13.79
CA ARG A 38 8.81 -10.39 14.10
C ARG A 38 8.79 -11.52 13.08
N ALA A 39 7.61 -11.96 12.65
CA ALA A 39 7.46 -12.99 11.63
C ALA A 39 7.89 -12.49 10.24
N LEU A 40 7.56 -11.26 9.86
CA LEU A 40 8.01 -10.65 8.61
C LEU A 40 9.52 -10.35 8.59
N GLN A 41 10.13 -10.03 9.73
CA GLN A 41 11.58 -9.85 9.79
C GLN A 41 12.34 -11.19 9.75
N SER A 42 11.73 -12.29 10.18
CA SER A 42 12.36 -13.61 10.06
C SER A 42 12.39 -14.13 8.62
N ILE A 43 11.49 -13.68 7.73
CA ILE A 43 11.58 -14.08 6.30
C ILE A 43 12.83 -13.53 5.60
N LYS A 44 13.30 -12.33 5.96
CA LYS A 44 14.57 -11.79 5.44
C LYS A 44 15.75 -12.73 5.76
N LYS A 45 15.62 -13.57 6.78
CA LYS A 45 16.64 -14.52 7.21
C LYS A 45 16.51 -15.90 6.59
N LEU A 46 15.37 -16.22 5.92
CA LEU A 46 15.09 -17.50 5.23
C LEU A 46 16.14 -17.82 4.16
N ASN A 47 17.31 -18.21 4.63
CA ASN A 47 18.41 -18.77 3.89
C ASN A 47 18.08 -20.25 3.62
N LYS A 48 18.99 -20.95 2.94
CA LYS A 48 18.76 -22.34 2.53
C LYS A 48 18.42 -23.28 3.69
N GLU A 49 18.95 -23.04 4.89
CA GLU A 49 18.73 -23.89 6.07
C GLU A 49 17.41 -23.56 6.77
N GLU A 50 17.05 -22.28 6.82
CA GLU A 50 15.83 -21.80 7.48
C GLU A 50 14.56 -22.04 6.64
N MET A 51 14.69 -22.29 5.33
CA MET A 51 13.61 -22.76 4.46
C MET A 51 12.93 -24.06 4.93
N ALA A 52 13.58 -24.83 5.81
CA ALA A 52 12.99 -25.99 6.48
C ALA A 52 11.89 -25.61 7.51
N HIS A 53 11.83 -24.34 7.92
CA HIS A 53 10.86 -23.81 8.88
C HIS A 53 9.75 -22.97 8.22
N ILE A 54 9.56 -23.12 6.92
CA ILE A 54 8.57 -22.34 6.16
C ILE A 54 7.13 -22.60 6.60
N ASP A 55 6.80 -23.83 7.01
CA ASP A 55 5.48 -24.20 7.51
C ASP A 55 5.14 -23.50 8.84
N PRO A 56 5.99 -23.60 9.90
CA PRO A 56 5.81 -22.81 11.11
C PRO A 56 5.68 -21.31 10.85
N TRP A 57 6.49 -20.75 9.95
CA TRP A 57 6.47 -19.34 9.61
C TRP A 57 5.14 -18.92 8.96
N LEU A 58 4.70 -19.65 7.92
CA LEU A 58 3.41 -19.42 7.27
C LEU A 58 2.24 -19.57 8.24
N SER A 59 2.31 -20.52 9.17
CA SER A 59 1.28 -20.71 10.19
C SER A 59 1.18 -19.53 11.16
N ILE A 60 2.32 -18.96 11.58
CA ILE A 60 2.33 -17.77 12.45
C ILE A 60 1.72 -16.59 11.70
N LEU A 61 2.17 -16.30 10.48
CA LEU A 61 1.62 -15.19 9.70
C LEU A 61 0.15 -15.35 9.40
N HIS A 62 -0.28 -16.54 8.97
CA HIS A 62 -1.69 -16.79 8.70
C HIS A 62 -2.54 -16.52 9.95
N LYS A 63 -2.12 -17.02 11.12
CA LYS A 63 -2.84 -16.75 12.37
C LYS A 63 -2.90 -15.26 12.69
N THR A 64 -1.76 -14.56 12.62
CA THR A 64 -1.71 -13.12 12.90
C THR A 64 -2.58 -12.33 11.93
N TYR A 65 -2.58 -12.69 10.66
CA TYR A 65 -3.39 -12.00 9.65
C TYR A 65 -4.89 -12.27 9.79
N GLU A 66 -5.29 -13.49 10.14
CA GLU A 66 -6.69 -13.81 10.48
C GLU A 66 -7.15 -13.02 11.73
N GLU A 67 -6.30 -12.91 12.75
CA GLU A 67 -6.58 -12.12 13.95
C GLU A 67 -6.67 -10.61 13.67
N LEU A 68 -5.89 -10.12 12.69
CA LEU A 68 -5.98 -8.75 12.16
C LEU A 68 -7.10 -8.59 11.12
N ALA A 69 -7.84 -9.66 10.80
CA ALA A 69 -8.91 -9.73 9.80
C ALA A 69 -8.49 -9.25 8.41
N TYR A 70 -7.22 -9.40 8.05
CA TYR A 70 -6.71 -8.92 6.79
C TYR A 70 -7.31 -9.67 5.57
N PRO A 71 -7.46 -8.97 4.44
CA PRO A 71 -7.83 -9.63 3.19
C PRO A 71 -6.63 -10.41 2.62
N SER A 72 -6.94 -11.47 1.87
CA SER A 72 -5.96 -12.37 1.25
C SER A 72 -4.88 -11.63 0.44
N LEU A 73 -5.28 -10.60 -0.32
CA LEU A 73 -4.38 -9.71 -1.06
C LEU A 73 -3.33 -9.06 -0.14
N HIS A 74 -3.74 -8.59 1.03
CA HIS A 74 -2.83 -7.95 1.98
C HIS A 74 -1.81 -8.95 2.53
N HIS A 75 -2.21 -10.20 2.76
CA HIS A 75 -1.29 -11.22 3.24
C HIS A 75 -0.12 -11.40 2.28
N VAL A 76 -0.43 -11.49 0.98
CA VAL A 76 0.55 -11.68 -0.09
C VAL A 76 1.43 -10.44 -0.25
N LEU A 77 0.83 -9.24 -0.28
CA LEU A 77 1.59 -7.98 -0.41
C LEU A 77 2.53 -7.76 0.77
N GLN A 78 2.08 -8.00 2.00
CA GLN A 78 2.95 -7.86 3.17
C GLN A 78 4.08 -8.88 3.16
N ALA A 79 3.78 -10.16 2.94
CA ALA A 79 4.81 -11.19 2.93
C ALA A 79 5.91 -10.91 1.89
N THR A 80 5.51 -10.51 0.67
CA THR A 80 6.44 -10.26 -0.44
C THR A 80 7.31 -9.03 -0.22
N THR A 81 6.86 -8.04 0.54
CA THR A 81 7.64 -6.84 0.84
C THR A 81 8.91 -7.14 1.66
N TYR A 82 8.94 -8.28 2.35
CA TYR A 82 10.08 -8.72 3.17
C TYR A 82 10.91 -9.82 2.51
N PHE A 83 10.63 -10.14 1.24
CA PHE A 83 11.43 -11.08 0.48
C PHE A 83 12.83 -10.51 0.21
N ASN A 84 13.83 -11.40 0.18
CA ASN A 84 15.13 -11.08 -0.38
C ASN A 84 15.07 -11.10 -1.92
N ASP A 85 16.14 -10.67 -2.59
CA ASP A 85 16.16 -10.55 -4.06
C ASP A 85 15.80 -11.85 -4.79
N GLU A 86 16.26 -13.00 -4.27
CA GLU A 86 15.97 -14.31 -4.86
C GLU A 86 14.47 -14.65 -4.79
N LEU A 87 13.87 -14.47 -3.61
CA LEU A 87 12.43 -14.69 -3.41
C LEU A 87 11.58 -13.67 -4.16
N GLN A 88 12.06 -12.42 -4.28
CA GLN A 88 11.37 -11.40 -5.06
C GLN A 88 11.35 -11.78 -6.54
N MET A 89 12.48 -12.20 -7.11
CA MET A 89 12.53 -12.69 -8.50
C MET A 89 11.60 -13.87 -8.72
N TRP A 90 11.58 -14.83 -7.79
CA TRP A 90 10.64 -15.95 -7.85
C TRP A 90 9.18 -15.47 -7.85
N TYR A 91 8.82 -14.56 -6.94
CA TYR A 91 7.47 -14.02 -6.88
C TYR A 91 7.08 -13.31 -8.17
N GLU A 92 7.94 -12.46 -8.72
CA GLU A 92 7.66 -11.75 -9.98
C GLU A 92 7.34 -12.72 -11.14
N THR A 93 7.98 -13.89 -11.18
CA THR A 93 7.70 -14.91 -12.21
C THR A 93 6.40 -15.70 -11.98
N THR A 94 5.91 -15.77 -10.74
CA THR A 94 4.78 -16.62 -10.34
C THR A 94 3.54 -15.84 -9.91
N LYS A 95 3.63 -14.50 -9.75
CA LYS A 95 2.57 -13.64 -9.23
C LYS A 95 1.24 -13.75 -9.98
N ASN A 96 1.28 -13.98 -11.29
CA ASN A 96 0.07 -14.14 -12.10
C ASN A 96 -0.67 -15.44 -11.77
N GLU A 97 0.06 -16.51 -11.42
CA GLU A 97 -0.54 -17.77 -10.99
C GLU A 97 -1.06 -17.68 -9.56
N ILE A 98 -0.35 -16.94 -8.71
CA ILE A 98 -0.75 -16.68 -7.33
C ILE A 98 -2.03 -15.83 -7.30
N ASN A 99 -2.15 -14.86 -8.20
CA ASN A 99 -3.32 -13.97 -8.33
C ASN A 99 -3.76 -13.36 -6.98
N TYR A 100 -2.77 -13.02 -6.15
CA TYR A 100 -2.97 -12.47 -4.81
C TYR A 100 -3.79 -13.33 -3.84
N ASP A 101 -3.93 -14.63 -4.13
CA ASP A 101 -4.55 -15.59 -3.22
C ASP A 101 -3.51 -16.14 -2.23
N TRP A 102 -3.76 -15.95 -0.93
CA TRP A 102 -2.89 -16.38 0.15
C TRP A 102 -2.68 -17.90 0.18
N SER A 103 -3.70 -18.71 -0.08
CA SER A 103 -3.56 -20.17 -0.09
C SER A 103 -2.66 -20.61 -1.24
N ILE A 104 -2.90 -20.08 -2.45
CA ILE A 104 -2.09 -20.38 -3.62
C ILE A 104 -0.65 -19.90 -3.40
N PHE A 105 -0.48 -18.70 -2.84
CA PHE A 105 0.82 -18.16 -2.46
C PHE A 105 1.58 -19.11 -1.52
N CYS A 106 0.92 -19.58 -0.45
CA CYS A 106 1.50 -20.51 0.51
C CYS A 106 1.96 -21.80 -0.17
N ASP A 107 1.11 -22.40 -0.99
CA ASP A 107 1.42 -23.66 -1.68
C ASP A 107 2.58 -23.51 -2.66
N ARG A 108 2.58 -22.44 -3.46
CA ARG A 108 3.66 -22.15 -4.40
C ARG A 108 4.99 -21.87 -3.69
N LEU A 109 4.95 -21.15 -2.58
CA LEU A 109 6.15 -20.85 -1.79
C LEU A 109 6.73 -22.12 -1.15
N LYS A 110 5.89 -23.03 -0.64
CA LYS A 110 6.32 -24.34 -0.13
C LYS A 110 6.93 -25.20 -1.24
N GLN A 111 6.30 -25.26 -2.41
CA GLN A 111 6.83 -25.99 -3.58
C GLN A 111 8.19 -25.44 -4.00
N TYR A 112 8.33 -24.11 -4.05
CA TYR A 112 9.60 -23.47 -4.36
C TYR A 112 10.70 -23.86 -3.35
N SER A 113 10.39 -23.80 -2.06
CA SER A 113 11.31 -24.24 -0.99
C SER A 113 11.76 -25.70 -1.16
N LEU A 114 10.80 -26.60 -1.42
CA LEU A 114 11.08 -28.03 -1.62
C LEU A 114 11.97 -28.28 -2.85
N ASN A 115 11.65 -27.64 -3.98
CA ASN A 115 12.43 -27.76 -5.22
C ASN A 115 13.87 -27.28 -5.03
N ARG A 116 14.05 -26.19 -4.27
CA ARG A 116 15.37 -25.64 -3.94
C ARG A 116 16.19 -26.62 -3.10
N GLN A 117 15.58 -27.28 -2.12
CA GLN A 117 16.26 -28.32 -1.32
C GLN A 117 16.69 -29.53 -2.17
N ILE A 118 15.82 -30.02 -3.06
CA ILE A 118 16.10 -31.17 -3.92
C ILE A 118 17.26 -30.88 -4.89
N SER A 119 17.31 -29.68 -5.48
CA SER A 119 18.38 -29.29 -6.41
C SER A 119 19.79 -29.34 -5.80
N HIS A 120 19.88 -29.23 -4.48
CA HIS A 120 21.16 -29.22 -3.75
C HIS A 120 21.67 -30.62 -3.39
N ILE A 121 20.77 -31.59 -3.19
CA ILE A 121 21.15 -32.98 -2.89
C ILE A 121 21.80 -33.65 -4.11
N ASN A 122 21.48 -33.16 -5.31
CA ASN A 122 21.94 -33.72 -6.59
C ASN A 122 23.06 -32.92 -7.27
N SER A 123 23.58 -31.85 -6.65
CA SER A 123 24.71 -31.08 -7.18
C SER A 123 26.01 -31.40 -6.43
N PRO A 124 27.12 -31.74 -7.12
CA PRO A 124 28.42 -31.86 -6.47
C PRO A 124 28.85 -30.48 -5.96
N THR A 125 29.16 -30.42 -4.67
CA THR A 125 29.52 -29.22 -3.92
C THR A 125 30.68 -28.47 -4.58
N VAL A 126 30.38 -27.38 -5.30
CA VAL A 126 31.37 -26.36 -5.65
C VAL A 126 31.16 -25.19 -4.68
N ASN A 127 32.07 -25.07 -3.72
CA ASN A 127 32.14 -23.95 -2.81
C ASN A 127 32.48 -22.68 -3.60
N HIS A 128 31.47 -21.87 -3.92
CA HIS A 128 31.69 -20.45 -4.24
C HIS A 128 31.08 -19.59 -3.14
N LEU A 129 31.91 -19.32 -2.13
CA LEU A 129 31.80 -18.15 -1.28
C LEU A 129 32.08 -16.92 -2.15
N LEU A 130 31.04 -16.17 -2.51
CA LEU A 130 31.14 -14.76 -2.92
C LEU A 130 29.90 -14.04 -2.39
N SER A 131 29.89 -13.81 -1.07
CA SER A 131 29.02 -12.83 -0.43
C SER A 131 29.66 -11.46 -0.65
N ASN A 132 29.29 -10.78 -1.72
CA ASN A 132 29.58 -9.35 -1.86
C ASN A 132 28.58 -8.58 -0.99
N ASN A 133 29.06 -8.17 0.18
CA ASN A 133 28.40 -7.19 1.03
C ASN A 133 28.51 -5.81 0.36
N ASN A 134 27.54 -5.45 -0.47
CA ASN A 134 27.23 -4.06 -0.71
C ASN A 134 25.98 -3.72 0.11
N ASP A 135 26.05 -2.62 0.86
CA ASP A 135 24.97 -2.06 1.68
C ASP A 135 23.73 -1.74 0.83
N ILE A 136 22.95 -2.77 0.49
CA ILE A 136 21.56 -2.61 0.06
C ILE A 136 20.82 -2.19 1.33
N LEU A 137 20.62 -0.87 1.47
CA LEU A 137 19.62 -0.34 2.39
C LEU A 137 18.31 -1.07 2.08
N SER A 138 17.84 -1.88 3.03
CA SER A 138 16.56 -2.58 2.89
C SER A 138 15.47 -1.55 2.57
N PHE A 139 14.50 -1.93 1.74
CA PHE A 139 13.41 -1.03 1.31
C PHE A 139 12.75 -0.31 2.50
N GLU A 140 12.47 -1.05 3.58
CA GLU A 140 12.00 -0.51 4.86
C GLU A 140 12.93 0.58 5.44
N LYS A 141 14.25 0.35 5.46
CA LYS A 141 15.24 1.32 5.96
C LYS A 141 15.35 2.54 5.05
N LEU A 142 15.18 2.37 3.73
CA LEU A 142 15.06 3.49 2.81
C LEU A 142 13.84 4.35 3.16
N ILE A 143 12.67 3.72 3.36
CA ILE A 143 11.45 4.45 3.73
C ILE A 143 11.62 5.16 5.08
N ASP A 144 12.08 4.46 6.11
CA ASP A 144 12.26 5.02 7.46
C ASP A 144 13.27 6.19 7.50
N THR A 145 14.27 6.20 6.62
CA THR A 145 15.31 7.25 6.61
C THR A 145 14.96 8.44 5.72
N LYS A 146 14.11 8.25 4.71
CA LYS A 146 13.82 9.28 3.70
C LYS A 146 12.44 9.89 3.82
N PHE A 147 11.50 9.25 4.52
CA PHE A 147 10.11 9.64 4.53
C PHE A 147 9.60 9.96 5.92
N ASN A 148 8.75 10.99 5.99
CA ASN A 148 8.00 11.29 7.21
C ASN A 148 6.77 10.40 7.29
N LYS A 149 6.50 9.82 8.46
CA LYS A 149 5.29 9.00 8.68
C LYS A 149 4.08 9.88 9.01
N TYR A 150 2.89 9.45 8.59
CA TYR A 150 1.64 10.14 8.87
C TYR A 150 0.78 9.34 9.84
N SER A 151 0.40 9.98 10.96
CA SER A 151 -0.40 9.36 12.02
C SER A 151 -1.91 9.56 11.90
N GLY A 152 -2.34 10.43 10.98
CA GLY A 152 -3.73 10.92 10.92
C GLY A 152 -3.90 12.35 11.42
N VAL A 153 -2.83 12.98 11.93
CA VAL A 153 -2.81 14.34 12.44
C VAL A 153 -1.84 15.20 11.63
N GLY A 154 -2.24 16.43 11.31
CA GLY A 154 -1.44 17.37 10.53
C GLY A 154 -2.11 17.73 9.20
N ASP A 155 -1.38 18.42 8.33
CA ASP A 155 -1.86 18.74 6.99
C ASP A 155 -1.61 17.54 6.06
N ALA A 156 -2.67 16.78 5.80
CA ALA A 156 -2.64 15.63 4.92
C ALA A 156 -2.25 15.98 3.48
N LYS A 157 -2.58 17.18 2.98
CA LYS A 157 -2.21 17.60 1.62
C LYS A 157 -0.72 17.87 1.52
N ASP A 158 -0.18 18.59 2.49
CA ASP A 158 1.25 18.89 2.55
C ASP A 158 2.06 17.59 2.71
N TRP A 159 1.65 16.70 3.61
CA TRP A 159 2.31 15.41 3.78
C TRP A 159 2.31 14.56 2.49
N LEU A 160 1.17 14.48 1.80
CA LEU A 160 1.05 13.70 0.57
C LEU A 160 1.95 14.29 -0.54
N LEU A 161 1.97 15.61 -0.69
CA LEU A 161 2.80 16.30 -1.67
C LEU A 161 4.29 16.05 -1.40
N GLN A 162 4.72 16.16 -0.14
CA GLN A 162 6.10 15.86 0.26
C GLN A 162 6.47 14.41 -0.01
N THR A 163 5.57 13.47 0.30
CA THR A 163 5.76 12.04 0.04
C THR A 163 5.93 11.75 -1.45
N MET A 164 5.08 12.34 -2.30
CA MET A 164 5.18 12.21 -3.75
C MET A 164 6.51 12.74 -4.30
N HIS A 165 6.94 13.91 -3.81
CA HIS A 165 8.24 14.48 -4.19
C HIS A 165 9.40 13.59 -3.73
N GLN A 166 9.33 13.01 -2.53
CA GLN A 166 10.34 12.07 -2.03
C GLN A 166 10.37 10.76 -2.84
N PHE A 167 9.22 10.26 -3.29
CA PHE A 167 9.19 9.11 -4.21
C PHE A 167 9.90 9.40 -5.52
N GLN A 168 9.68 10.57 -6.10
CA GLN A 168 10.39 11.00 -7.32
C GLN A 168 11.90 11.11 -7.07
N GLN A 169 12.31 11.74 -5.96
CA GLN A 169 13.72 11.86 -5.58
C GLN A 169 14.40 10.52 -5.34
N CYS A 170 13.67 9.54 -4.80
CA CYS A 170 14.17 8.18 -4.58
C CYS A 170 14.06 7.28 -5.81
N GLY A 171 13.45 7.77 -6.90
CA GLY A 171 13.24 6.99 -8.13
C GLY A 171 12.28 5.81 -7.95
N LEU A 172 11.35 5.86 -6.99
CA LEU A 172 10.43 4.76 -6.74
C LEU A 172 9.36 4.67 -7.83
N ARG A 173 9.19 3.47 -8.38
CA ARG A 173 8.17 3.12 -9.37
C ARG A 173 6.80 3.02 -8.72
N ARG A 174 5.73 3.14 -9.52
CA ARG A 174 4.33 3.11 -9.01
C ARG A 174 4.00 1.94 -8.09
N PHE A 175 4.49 0.74 -8.42
CA PHE A 175 4.28 -0.44 -7.57
C PHE A 175 5.02 -0.34 -6.23
N GLU A 176 6.26 0.16 -6.23
CA GLU A 176 7.05 0.36 -5.01
C GLU A 176 6.43 1.45 -4.13
N GLN A 177 5.88 2.52 -4.74
CA GLN A 177 5.14 3.56 -4.01
C GLN A 177 3.93 2.97 -3.27
N LEU A 178 3.21 2.03 -3.91
CA LEU A 178 2.10 1.32 -3.29
C LEU A 178 2.57 0.41 -2.14
N GLN A 179 3.68 -0.31 -2.33
CA GLN A 179 4.32 -1.13 -1.30
C GLN A 179 4.87 -0.31 -0.13
N ALA A 180 5.19 0.97 -0.34
CA ALA A 180 5.68 1.85 0.71
C ALA A 180 4.58 2.27 1.71
N LEU A 181 3.30 2.26 1.31
CA LEU A 181 2.18 2.79 2.10
C LEU A 181 2.10 2.24 3.54
N PRO A 182 2.24 0.93 3.80
CA PRO A 182 2.19 0.40 5.16
C PRO A 182 3.30 0.94 6.08
N PHE A 183 4.44 1.37 5.53
CA PHE A 183 5.55 1.92 6.31
C PHE A 183 5.41 3.43 6.55
N LEU A 184 4.68 4.10 5.66
CA LEU A 184 4.47 5.55 5.66
C LEU A 184 3.33 5.98 6.57
N LEU A 185 2.45 5.05 6.95
CA LEU A 185 1.29 5.32 7.77
C LEU A 185 1.48 4.70 9.15
N VAL A 186 1.08 5.45 10.18
CA VAL A 186 1.06 4.99 11.57
C VAL A 186 -0.30 5.32 12.21
N ASP A 187 -0.55 4.74 13.38
CA ASP A 187 -1.74 5.02 14.20
C ASP A 187 -3.05 5.00 13.40
N ILE A 188 -3.83 6.08 13.48
CA ILE A 188 -5.18 6.19 12.90
C ILE A 188 -5.14 6.11 11.38
N ALA A 189 -4.13 6.70 10.74
CA ALA A 189 -4.00 6.66 9.29
C ALA A 189 -3.73 5.25 8.77
N TYR A 190 -2.95 4.48 9.52
CA TYR A 190 -2.67 3.10 9.17
C TYR A 190 -3.89 2.19 9.34
N LEU A 191 -4.66 2.36 10.44
CA LEU A 191 -5.93 1.64 10.63
C LEU A 191 -6.90 1.90 9.48
N TRP A 192 -7.05 3.18 9.11
CA TRP A 192 -7.85 3.55 7.96
C TRP A 192 -7.36 2.92 6.66
N TYR A 193 -6.05 2.85 6.44
CA TYR A 193 -5.49 2.21 5.24
C TYR A 193 -5.85 0.73 5.18
N VAL A 194 -5.71 0.00 6.30
CA VAL A 194 -6.10 -1.42 6.40
C VAL A 194 -7.58 -1.60 6.09
N GLU A 195 -8.46 -0.74 6.61
CA GLU A 195 -9.90 -0.77 6.34
C GLU A 195 -10.27 -0.59 4.87
N ASN A 196 -9.40 0.09 4.11
CA ASN A 196 -9.69 0.49 2.73
C ASN A 196 -8.77 -0.20 1.71
N ILE A 197 -7.93 -1.15 2.14
CA ILE A 197 -6.87 -1.67 1.28
C ILE A 197 -7.39 -2.38 0.03
N ASP A 198 -8.50 -3.10 0.13
CA ASP A 198 -9.12 -3.78 -1.01
C ASP A 198 -9.57 -2.80 -2.11
N LEU A 199 -9.80 -1.55 -1.74
CA LEU A 199 -10.13 -0.48 -2.67
C LEU A 199 -8.86 0.15 -3.26
N ILE A 200 -7.74 0.09 -2.55
CA ILE A 200 -6.48 0.75 -2.89
C ILE A 200 -5.66 -0.14 -3.84
N THR A 201 -5.93 0.00 -5.13
CA THR A 201 -5.23 -0.74 -6.20
C THR A 201 -4.02 -0.01 -6.78
N SER A 202 -3.92 1.30 -6.51
CA SER A 202 -2.81 2.14 -6.97
C SER A 202 -2.55 3.30 -6.00
N PHE A 203 -1.37 3.90 -6.08
CA PHE A 203 -1.02 5.06 -5.26
C PHE A 203 -1.93 6.28 -5.57
N GLU A 204 -2.38 6.43 -6.81
CA GLU A 204 -3.33 7.48 -7.21
C GLU A 204 -4.70 7.26 -6.56
N PHE A 205 -5.15 6.01 -6.45
CA PHE A 205 -6.41 5.70 -5.79
C PHE A 205 -6.31 5.90 -4.28
N PHE A 206 -5.20 5.46 -3.68
CA PHE A 206 -4.84 5.80 -2.29
C PHE A 206 -4.92 7.31 -2.05
N SER A 207 -4.23 8.11 -2.87
CA SER A 207 -4.14 9.56 -2.74
C SER A 207 -5.52 10.22 -2.70
N LYS A 208 -6.43 9.78 -3.58
CA LYS A 208 -7.81 10.28 -3.63
C LYS A 208 -8.57 9.96 -2.35
N LEU A 209 -8.57 8.69 -1.93
CA LEU A 209 -9.26 8.24 -0.72
C LEU A 209 -8.68 8.89 0.54
N PHE A 210 -7.36 9.00 0.60
CA PHE A 210 -6.62 9.59 1.71
C PHE A 210 -6.99 11.05 1.91
N LEU A 211 -7.03 11.85 0.84
CA LEU A 211 -7.43 13.26 0.93
C LEU A 211 -8.92 13.42 1.27
N GLN A 212 -9.79 12.54 0.79
CA GLN A 212 -11.20 12.55 1.20
C GLN A 212 -11.36 12.34 2.71
N LYS A 213 -10.54 11.46 3.30
CA LYS A 213 -10.59 11.15 4.72
C LYS A 213 -9.91 12.19 5.60
N PHE A 214 -8.69 12.59 5.26
CA PHE A 214 -7.81 13.35 6.14
C PHE A 214 -7.62 14.83 5.75
N ALA A 215 -8.11 15.23 4.58
CA ALA A 215 -8.24 16.64 4.21
C ALA A 215 -9.69 17.01 3.89
N PRO A 216 -10.66 16.74 4.79
CA PRO A 216 -12.04 17.11 4.54
C PRO A 216 -12.09 18.62 4.38
N THR A 217 -12.50 19.07 3.19
CA THR A 217 -12.68 20.48 2.90
C THR A 217 -13.70 21.01 3.92
N SER A 218 -13.25 21.78 4.89
CA SER A 218 -14.14 22.59 5.71
C SER A 218 -14.86 23.52 4.75
N LEU A 219 -16.08 23.13 4.35
CA LEU A 219 -17.09 24.06 3.90
C LEU A 219 -17.29 25.00 5.09
N LYS A 220 -16.59 26.13 5.05
CA LYS A 220 -16.83 27.24 5.95
C LYS A 220 -18.32 27.55 5.90
N THR A 221 -18.96 27.37 7.04
CA THR A 221 -20.25 27.96 7.40
C THR A 221 -20.29 29.40 6.91
N GLN A 222 -21.14 29.67 5.92
CA GLN A 222 -21.73 31.00 5.79
C GLN A 222 -23.10 30.94 6.45
N ASP A 223 -23.21 31.67 7.55
CA ASP A 223 -24.46 32.04 8.21
C ASP A 223 -25.52 32.48 7.19
N ILE A 224 -26.58 31.69 7.01
CA ILE A 224 -27.95 32.18 6.79
C ILE A 224 -28.94 31.14 7.35
N LEU A 225 -29.53 31.41 8.52
CA LEU A 225 -30.87 30.92 8.89
C LEU A 225 -31.88 31.90 8.22
N PRO A 226 -33.01 31.46 7.61
CA PRO A 226 -34.16 30.88 8.32
C PRO A 226 -34.69 29.58 7.65
N SER A 227 -35.06 28.59 8.45
CA SER A 227 -36.44 28.18 8.76
C SER A 227 -37.20 27.44 7.65
N ASP A 228 -37.70 26.29 8.08
CA ASP A 228 -38.80 25.47 7.56
C ASP A 228 -38.58 24.54 6.37
N LYS A 229 -38.63 23.24 6.73
CA LYS A 229 -39.37 22.15 6.07
C LYS A 229 -39.38 22.17 4.54
N ASP A 230 -38.56 21.32 3.93
CA ASP A 230 -39.11 20.15 3.23
C ASP A 230 -38.05 19.15 2.78
N LYS A 231 -38.50 17.90 2.63
CA LYS A 231 -37.81 16.81 1.94
C LYS A 231 -37.39 17.24 0.53
N SER A 232 -36.10 17.15 0.21
CA SER A 232 -35.68 16.79 -1.15
C SER A 232 -34.26 16.25 -1.18
N LEU A 233 -34.10 15.07 -1.78
CA LEU A 233 -32.82 14.51 -2.22
C LEU A 233 -32.21 15.49 -3.25
N ILE A 234 -31.08 16.13 -2.92
CA ILE A 234 -30.28 16.84 -3.92
C ILE A 234 -29.00 16.03 -4.13
N VAL A 235 -28.97 15.32 -5.25
CA VAL A 235 -27.75 14.83 -5.89
C VAL A 235 -26.93 16.05 -6.29
N VAL A 236 -25.89 16.37 -5.52
CA VAL A 236 -24.89 17.36 -5.93
C VAL A 236 -23.81 16.62 -6.71
N THR A 237 -23.94 16.67 -8.04
CA THR A 237 -22.94 16.24 -9.00
C THR A 237 -21.66 17.05 -8.83
N SER A 238 -20.56 16.35 -8.57
CA SER A 238 -19.18 16.86 -8.54
C SER A 238 -18.66 17.12 -9.97
N SER A 239 -19.30 18.03 -10.71
CA SER A 239 -18.98 18.34 -12.11
C SER A 239 -18.06 19.55 -12.34
N SER A 240 -17.68 20.27 -11.28
CA SER A 240 -16.96 21.56 -11.40
C SER A 240 -15.43 21.44 -11.53
N PHE A 241 -14.80 20.46 -10.86
CA PHE A 241 -13.34 20.35 -10.87
C PHE A 241 -12.81 19.62 -12.11
N THR A 242 -13.56 18.61 -12.59
CA THR A 242 -13.24 17.93 -13.85
C THR A 242 -13.50 18.86 -15.03
N SER A 243 -14.50 19.73 -15.01
CA SER A 243 -14.73 20.65 -16.12
C SER A 243 -13.59 21.64 -16.28
N HIS A 244 -13.06 22.23 -15.20
CA HIS A 244 -12.01 23.25 -15.32
C HIS A 244 -10.68 22.70 -15.87
N LEU A 245 -10.30 21.48 -15.47
CA LEU A 245 -9.10 20.82 -16.00
C LEU A 245 -9.29 20.42 -17.47
N HIS A 246 -10.42 19.78 -17.81
CA HIS A 246 -10.71 19.41 -19.20
C HIS A 246 -10.88 20.64 -20.10
N GLN A 247 -11.44 21.75 -19.58
CA GLN A 247 -11.58 23.01 -20.30
C GLN A 247 -10.23 23.68 -20.52
N THR A 248 -9.32 23.65 -19.55
CA THR A 248 -7.96 24.22 -19.69
C THR A 248 -7.12 23.42 -20.68
N ILE A 249 -7.21 22.09 -20.62
CA ILE A 249 -6.55 21.18 -21.57
C ILE A 249 -7.14 21.37 -22.98
N ALA A 250 -8.47 21.42 -23.11
CA ALA A 250 -9.13 21.65 -24.39
C ALA A 250 -8.81 23.04 -24.98
N ASP A 251 -8.80 24.09 -24.15
CA ASP A 251 -8.48 25.45 -24.59
C ASP A 251 -7.02 25.57 -25.06
N GLU A 252 -6.05 24.91 -24.41
CA GLU A 252 -4.64 24.93 -24.87
C GLU A 252 -4.46 24.13 -26.18
N ILE A 253 -5.09 22.96 -26.31
CA ILE A 253 -5.05 22.15 -27.53
C ILE A 253 -5.70 22.88 -28.71
N ILE A 254 -6.81 23.59 -28.47
CA ILE A 254 -7.54 24.34 -29.50
C ILE A 254 -6.83 25.66 -29.86
N LYS A 255 -6.23 26.37 -28.89
CA LYS A 255 -5.54 27.65 -29.13
C LYS A 255 -4.15 27.49 -29.75
N LYS A 256 -3.48 26.34 -29.58
CA LYS A 256 -2.16 26.05 -30.17
C LYS A 256 -2.15 24.72 -30.92
N PRO A 257 -2.77 24.65 -32.12
CA PRO A 257 -2.78 23.43 -32.93
C PRO A 257 -1.40 23.00 -33.45
N THR A 258 -0.35 23.80 -33.21
CA THR A 258 1.03 23.48 -33.57
C THR A 258 1.57 22.24 -32.87
N TYR A 259 1.03 21.87 -31.69
CA TYR A 259 1.40 20.62 -31.01
C TYR A 259 0.86 19.37 -31.68
N LEU A 260 0.00 19.50 -32.70
CA LEU A 260 -0.58 18.36 -33.41
C LEU A 260 -0.05 18.22 -34.84
N ARG A 261 1.19 18.65 -35.09
CA ARG A 261 1.85 18.48 -36.40
C ARG A 261 2.96 17.44 -36.30
N GLY A 262 2.65 16.22 -36.75
CA GLY A 262 3.56 15.08 -36.69
C GLY A 262 2.86 13.77 -37.06
N SER A 263 3.64 12.71 -37.19
CA SER A 263 3.19 11.33 -37.35
C SER A 263 2.51 10.84 -36.08
N LYS A 264 1.77 9.72 -36.15
CA LYS A 264 1.24 9.03 -34.97
C LYS A 264 2.35 8.63 -33.97
N ASP A 265 3.58 8.52 -34.45
CA ASP A 265 4.74 8.14 -33.65
C ASP A 265 5.22 9.27 -32.72
N ASP A 266 4.85 10.52 -32.99
CA ASP A 266 5.28 11.70 -32.21
C ASP A 266 4.39 11.92 -30.96
N VAL A 267 3.37 11.09 -30.76
CA VAL A 267 2.40 11.22 -29.65
C VAL A 267 3.05 11.04 -28.28
N HIS A 268 4.08 10.19 -28.18
CA HIS A 268 4.78 10.01 -26.90
C HIS A 268 5.61 11.24 -26.53
N ASP A 269 6.33 11.82 -27.49
CA ASP A 269 7.12 13.03 -27.28
C ASP A 269 6.21 14.22 -26.92
N TRP A 270 5.00 14.29 -27.49
CA TRP A 270 4.02 15.32 -27.12
C TRP A 270 3.47 15.17 -25.71
N LEU A 271 3.22 13.93 -25.27
CA LEU A 271 2.76 13.67 -23.91
C LEU A 271 3.86 14.02 -22.89
N ASP A 272 5.12 13.73 -23.21
CA ASP A 272 6.26 14.08 -22.38
C ASP A 272 6.47 15.60 -22.29
N GLU A 273 6.33 16.35 -23.39
CA GLU A 273 6.41 17.83 -23.35
C GLU A 273 5.24 18.47 -22.58
N LEU A 274 4.04 17.91 -22.68
CA LEU A 274 2.89 18.36 -21.89
C LEU A 274 3.08 18.05 -20.40
N GLU A 275 3.65 16.89 -20.06
CA GLU A 275 3.96 16.50 -18.68
C GLU A 275 5.05 17.39 -18.06
N GLN A 276 5.98 17.92 -18.87
CA GLN A 276 6.97 18.90 -18.37
C GLN A 276 6.40 20.30 -18.12
N THR A 277 5.25 20.63 -18.72
CA THR A 277 4.69 21.99 -18.68
C THR A 277 3.74 22.20 -17.48
N PHE A 278 3.25 21.12 -16.84
CA PHE A 278 2.32 21.15 -15.72
C PHE A 278 2.91 20.52 -14.46
#